data_AF-A0A2S9FB45-F1
#
_entry.id   AF-A0A2S9FB45-F1
#
_cell.length_a   1.000
_cell.length_b   1.000
_cell.length_c   1.000
_cell.angle_alpha   90.00
_cell.angle_beta   90.00
_cell.angle_gamma   90.00
#
_symmetry.space_group_name_H-M   'P 1'
#
loop_
_entity.id
_entity.type
_entity.pdbx_description
1 polymer ?
#
loop_
_entity_poly.entity_id
_entity_poly.type
_entity_poly.pdbx_seq_one_letter_code
_entity_poly.pdbx_strand_id
1 'polypeptide(L)'
;ERFIAYPGVAREGDPTPVLGWAGWSHRDQALALAREIPVQQAIGADDTALEPLVAGLVELEPWLAQWYSEIEPQFGASPASVITGVIDQYLARMEKTREQVTEWEPPAPTRGRRASR
;
A
#
# COMPACT_ATOMS: atom_id res chain seq x y z
N GLU A 1 -2.22 -20.85 14.51
CA GLU A 1 -2.48 -20.22 13.19
C GLU A 1 -3.79 -19.47 13.27
N ARG A 2 -3.89 -18.27 12.66
CA ARG A 2 -5.12 -17.45 12.69
C ARG A 2 -5.47 -17.06 11.25
N PHE A 3 -6.69 -17.35 10.84
CA PHE A 3 -7.22 -16.96 9.53
C PHE A 3 -8.22 -15.83 9.73
N ILE A 4 -8.22 -14.84 8.84
CA ILE A 4 -9.23 -13.78 8.80
C ILE A 4 -10.12 -14.04 7.60
N ALA A 5 -11.42 -14.25 7.83
CA ALA A 5 -12.41 -14.42 6.78
C ALA A 5 -13.05 -13.07 6.47
N TYR A 6 -13.21 -12.77 5.18
CA TYR A 6 -13.92 -11.57 4.70
C TYR A 6 -15.25 -11.98 4.06
N PRO A 7 -16.38 -11.90 4.79
CA PRO A 7 -17.68 -12.31 4.27
C PRO A 7 -18.10 -11.43 3.10
N GLY A 8 -18.46 -12.04 1.97
CA GLY A 8 -18.96 -11.32 0.78
C GLY A 8 -17.90 -10.99 -0.28
N VAL A 9 -16.62 -11.32 -0.04
CA VAL A 9 -15.57 -11.23 -1.06
C VAL A 9 -15.39 -12.60 -1.72
N ALA A 10 -15.78 -12.68 -3.00
CA ALA A 10 -15.55 -13.84 -3.86
C ALA A 10 -14.86 -13.39 -5.15
N ARG A 11 -14.05 -14.26 -5.77
CA ARG A 11 -13.52 -14.01 -7.11
C ARG A 11 -14.59 -14.34 -8.15
N GLU A 12 -14.60 -13.62 -9.26
CA GLU A 12 -15.56 -13.88 -10.33
C GLU A 12 -15.34 -15.30 -10.90
N GLY A 13 -16.35 -16.17 -10.74
CA GLY A 13 -16.32 -17.57 -11.16
C GLY A 13 -15.83 -18.57 -10.09
N ASP A 14 -15.45 -18.13 -8.88
CA ASP A 14 -15.03 -19.02 -7.78
C ASP A 14 -15.76 -18.67 -6.47
N PRO A 15 -16.65 -19.54 -5.96
CA PRO A 15 -17.42 -19.30 -4.72
C PRO A 15 -16.60 -19.55 -3.44
N THR A 16 -15.31 -19.89 -3.53
CA THR A 16 -14.46 -20.13 -2.36
C THR A 16 -14.25 -18.83 -1.57
N PRO A 17 -14.47 -18.82 -0.24
CA PRO A 17 -14.24 -17.64 0.58
C PRO A 17 -12.79 -17.16 0.53
N VAL A 18 -12.59 -15.85 0.34
CA VAL A 18 -11.26 -15.24 0.46
C VAL A 18 -10.83 -15.23 1.93
N LEU A 19 -9.67 -15.84 2.20
CA LEU A 19 -9.03 -15.86 3.51
C LEU A 19 -7.74 -15.05 3.47
N GLY A 20 -7.57 -14.13 4.42
CA GLY A 20 -6.26 -13.55 4.73
C GLY A 20 -5.47 -14.49 5.65
N TRP A 21 -4.17 -14.64 5.40
CA TRP A 21 -3.26 -15.41 6.26
C TRP A 21 -2.67 -14.50 7.33
N ALA A 22 -2.75 -14.85 8.62
CA ALA A 22 -2.03 -14.14 9.66
C ALA A 22 -0.51 -14.40 9.51
N GLY A 23 0.20 -13.52 8.79
CA GLY A 23 1.64 -13.65 8.59
C GLY A 23 2.36 -12.44 7.99
N TRP A 24 1.65 -11.42 7.50
CA TRP A 24 2.31 -10.18 7.06
C TRP A 24 2.47 -9.22 8.23
N SER A 25 3.72 -8.82 8.48
CA SER A 25 4.01 -7.68 9.33
C SER A 25 3.79 -6.36 8.59
N HIS A 26 3.64 -5.25 9.32
CA HIS A 26 3.65 -3.89 8.72
C HIS A 26 4.91 -3.67 7.86
N ARG A 27 6.05 -4.28 8.24
CA ARG A 27 7.28 -4.29 7.44
C ARG A 27 7.08 -4.99 6.10
N ASP A 28 6.49 -6.18 6.09
CA ASP A 28 6.29 -6.94 4.85
C ASP A 28 5.33 -6.21 3.91
N GLN A 29 4.27 -5.61 4.46
CA GLN A 29 3.32 -4.79 3.70
C GLN A 29 4.00 -3.55 3.09
N ALA A 30 4.79 -2.81 3.89
CA ALA A 30 5.50 -1.62 3.41
C ALA A 30 6.54 -1.96 2.34
N LEU A 31 7.29 -3.06 2.51
CA LEU A 31 8.24 -3.53 1.50
C LEU A 31 7.55 -3.96 0.20
N ALA A 32 6.34 -4.54 0.28
CA ALA A 32 5.57 -4.88 -0.90
C ALA A 32 5.14 -3.62 -1.67
N LEU A 33 4.58 -2.62 -0.97
CA LEU A 33 4.19 -1.34 -1.59
C LEU A 33 5.39 -0.60 -2.20
N ALA A 34 6.50 -0.50 -1.46
CA ALA A 34 7.70 0.18 -1.93
C ALA A 34 8.30 -0.49 -3.20
N ARG A 35 8.14 -1.81 -3.35
CA ARG A 35 8.53 -2.54 -4.57
C ARG A 35 7.54 -2.38 -5.71
N GLU A 36 6.26 -2.20 -5.42
CA GLU A 36 5.21 -2.05 -6.42
C GLU A 36 5.27 -0.69 -7.13
N ILE A 37 5.61 0.39 -6.42
CA ILE A 37 5.69 1.74 -7.00
C ILE A 37 6.57 1.80 -8.27
N PRO A 38 7.85 1.35 -8.27
CA PRO A 38 8.67 1.36 -9.47
C PRO A 38 8.16 0.41 -10.57
N VAL A 39 7.45 -0.67 -10.21
CA VAL A 39 6.80 -1.57 -11.19
C VAL A 39 5.67 -0.84 -11.93
N GLN A 40 4.83 -0.09 -11.20
CA GLN A 40 3.77 0.73 -11.78
C GLN A 40 4.33 1.84 -12.67
N GLN A 41 5.42 2.49 -12.25
CA GLN A 41 6.11 3.48 -13.08
C GLN A 41 6.64 2.87 -14.39
N ALA A 42 7.20 1.66 -14.34
CA ALA A 42 7.73 0.99 -15.52
C ALA A 42 6.65 0.67 -16.58
N ILE A 43 5.38 0.53 -16.17
CA ILE A 43 4.23 0.34 -17.06
C ILE A 43 3.52 1.65 -17.42
N GLY A 44 4.06 2.80 -17.01
CA GLY A 44 3.57 4.12 -17.39
C GLY A 44 2.58 4.77 -16.43
N ALA A 45 2.47 4.30 -15.18
CA ALA A 45 1.66 4.97 -14.16
C ALA A 45 2.21 6.38 -13.88
N ASP A 46 1.31 7.36 -13.82
CA ASP A 46 1.63 8.74 -13.44
C ASP A 46 1.52 8.93 -11.91
N ASP A 47 1.89 10.13 -11.44
CA ASP A 47 1.94 10.41 -10.01
C ASP A 47 0.55 10.28 -9.33
N THR A 48 -0.54 10.58 -10.06
CA THR A 48 -1.91 10.38 -9.60
C THR A 48 -2.22 8.90 -9.31
N ALA A 49 -1.73 8.00 -10.17
CA ALA A 49 -1.90 6.56 -9.98
C ALA A 49 -0.99 5.99 -8.86
N LEU A 50 0.13 6.65 -8.55
CA LEU A 50 1.05 6.23 -7.49
C LEU A 50 0.67 6.76 -6.10
N GLU A 51 -0.04 7.90 -6.03
CA GLU A 51 -0.50 8.52 -4.79
C GLU A 51 -1.11 7.55 -3.77
N PRO A 52 -2.05 6.64 -4.12
CA PRO A 52 -2.60 5.69 -3.16
C PRO A 52 -1.57 4.70 -2.59
N LEU A 53 -0.53 4.34 -3.35
CA LEU A 53 0.54 3.47 -2.86
C LEU A 53 1.42 4.21 -1.84
N VAL A 54 1.70 5.49 -2.10
CA VAL A 54 2.46 6.36 -1.18
C VAL A 54 1.65 6.63 0.09
N ALA A 55 0.34 6.88 -0.03
CA ALA A 55 -0.57 7.01 1.09
C ALA A 55 -0.52 5.76 1.99
N GLY A 56 -0.57 4.57 1.39
CA GLY A 56 -0.42 3.31 2.12
C GLY A 56 0.93 3.17 2.84
N LEU A 57 2.03 3.69 2.27
CA LEU A 57 3.32 3.72 2.97
C LEU A 57 3.30 4.66 4.18
N VAL A 58 2.69 5.85 4.03
CA VAL A 58 2.55 6.84 5.12
C VAL A 58 1.72 6.28 6.27
N GLU A 59 0.63 5.57 5.99
CA GLU A 59 -0.20 4.93 7.03
C GLU A 59 0.56 3.85 7.82
N LEU A 60 1.52 3.18 7.17
CA LEU A 60 2.36 2.15 7.81
C LEU A 60 3.55 2.73 8.57
N GLU A 61 3.99 3.95 8.25
CA GLU A 61 5.18 4.60 8.79
C GLU A 61 5.22 4.62 10.34
N PRO A 62 4.14 4.97 11.07
CA PRO A 62 4.15 4.98 12.54
C PRO A 62 4.40 3.59 13.14
N TRP A 63 3.86 2.54 12.52
CA TRP A 63 4.04 1.16 12.97
C TRP A 63 5.46 0.67 12.72
N LEU A 64 6.06 1.09 11.61
CA LEU A 64 7.47 0.83 11.33
C LEU A 64 8.38 1.54 12.33
N ALA A 65 8.11 2.81 12.62
CA ALA A 65 8.87 3.57 13.61
C ALA A 65 8.80 2.93 15.00
N GLN A 66 7.63 2.42 15.40
CA GLN A 66 7.41 1.82 16.71
C GLN A 66 8.08 0.44 16.87
N TRP A 67 8.02 -0.41 15.84
CA TRP A 67 8.38 -1.84 15.98
C TRP A 67 9.57 -2.28 15.12
N TYR A 68 10.00 -1.47 14.16
CA TYR A 68 11.01 -1.82 13.14
C TYR A 68 12.05 -0.70 12.94
N SER A 69 12.44 -0.03 14.02
CA SER A 69 13.43 1.05 14.04
C SER A 69 14.87 0.56 14.26
N GLU A 70 15.07 -0.71 14.60
CA GLU A 70 16.40 -1.31 14.77
C GLU A 70 17.13 -1.49 13.43
N ILE A 71 18.43 -1.17 13.42
CA ILE A 71 19.28 -1.32 12.24
C ILE A 71 19.52 -2.81 11.98
N GLU A 72 19.19 -3.26 10.77
CA GLU A 72 19.49 -4.61 10.32
C GLU A 72 20.95 -4.66 9.82
N PRO A 73 21.86 -5.47 10.43
CA PRO A 73 23.30 -5.46 10.11
C PRO A 73 23.62 -5.75 8.64
N GLN A 74 22.75 -6.51 7.97
CA GLN A 74 22.88 -6.86 6.55
C GLN A 74 22.61 -5.68 5.60
N PHE A 75 21.85 -4.68 6.04
CA PHE A 75 21.46 -3.52 5.22
C PHE A 75 22.06 -2.20 5.73
N GLY A 76 22.56 -2.16 6.97
CA GLY A 76 23.09 -0.94 7.59
C GLY A 76 22.04 0.14 7.86
N ALA A 77 20.75 -0.20 7.72
CA ALA A 77 19.61 0.68 7.95
C ALA A 77 18.46 -0.11 8.60
N SER A 78 17.54 0.61 9.25
CA SER A 78 16.30 0.01 9.77
C SER A 78 15.20 0.05 8.71
N PRO A 79 14.27 -0.92 8.69
CA PRO A 79 13.12 -0.87 7.80
C PRO A 79 12.33 0.43 7.90
N ALA A 80 12.17 0.99 9.11
CA ALA A 80 11.55 2.30 9.29
C ALA A 80 12.29 3.40 8.51
N SER A 81 13.61 3.52 8.68
CA SER A 81 14.38 4.56 8.00
C SER A 81 14.38 4.42 6.48
N VAL A 82 14.40 3.19 5.97
CA VAL A 82 14.35 2.92 4.52
C VAL A 82 13.00 3.36 3.96
N ILE A 83 11.89 2.97 4.60
CA ILE A 83 10.55 3.32 4.12
C ILE A 83 10.28 4.82 4.24
N THR A 84 10.72 5.48 5.32
CA THR A 84 10.65 6.95 5.44
C THR A 84 11.37 7.64 4.29
N GLY A 85 12.57 7.17 3.90
CA GLY A 85 13.28 7.72 2.75
C GLY A 85 12.52 7.55 1.42
N VAL A 86 11.85 6.40 1.23
CA VAL A 86 10.98 6.17 0.07
C VAL A 86 9.80 7.14 0.07
N ILE A 87 9.12 7.30 1.22
CA ILE A 87 8.01 8.24 1.38
C ILE A 87 8.46 9.67 1.03
N ASP A 88 9.55 10.15 1.64
CA ASP A 88 10.05 11.51 1.42
C ASP A 88 10.41 11.78 -0.05
N GLN A 89 11.00 10.78 -0.73
CA GLN A 89 11.30 10.88 -2.15
C GLN A 89 10.04 11.09 -3.00
N TYR A 90 8.99 10.32 -2.75
CA TYR A 90 7.75 10.41 -3.54
C TYR A 90 6.91 11.64 -3.18
N LEU A 91 6.85 12.02 -1.90
CA LEU A 91 6.22 13.26 -1.47
C LEU A 91 6.87 14.48 -2.11
N ALA A 92 8.20 14.53 -2.14
CA ALA A 92 8.93 15.61 -2.79
C ALA A 92 8.65 15.66 -4.31
N ARG A 93 8.58 14.50 -4.96
CA ARG A 93 8.24 14.40 -6.39
C ARG A 93 6.82 14.87 -6.68
N MET A 94 5.84 14.48 -5.86
CA MET A 94 4.42 14.82 -6.03
C MET A 94 4.10 16.24 -5.54
N GLU A 95 5.05 16.92 -4.90
CA GLU A 95 4.86 18.21 -4.20
C GLU A 95 3.73 18.14 -3.16
N LYS A 96 3.65 17.04 -2.41
CA LYS A 96 2.61 16.79 -1.40
C LYS A 96 3.19 16.54 -0.02
N THR A 97 2.40 16.80 1.02
CA THR A 97 2.70 16.39 2.40
C THR A 97 2.14 15.00 2.70
N ARG A 98 2.56 14.42 3.83
CA ARG A 98 2.02 13.16 4.35
C ARG A 98 0.50 13.24 4.52
N GLU A 99 0.02 14.35 5.09
CA GLU A 99 -1.41 14.59 5.31
C GLU A 99 -2.18 14.61 3.99
N GLN A 100 -1.67 15.36 3.01
CA GLN A 100 -2.33 15.51 1.71
C GLN A 100 -2.46 14.19 0.95
N VAL A 101 -1.46 13.29 1.02
CA VAL A 101 -1.56 11.98 0.35
C VAL A 101 -2.47 11.02 1.12
N THR A 102 -2.55 11.12 2.45
CA THR A 102 -3.46 10.28 3.25
C THR A 102 -4.92 10.74 3.20
N GLU A 103 -5.19 11.98 2.78
CA GLU A 103 -6.54 12.47 2.49
C GLU A 103 -7.08 11.96 1.15
N TRP A 104 -6.27 11.23 0.37
CA TRP A 104 -6.70 10.65 -0.89
C TRP A 104 -7.88 9.70 -0.69
N GLU A 105 -8.96 9.93 -1.42
CA GLU A 105 -10.12 9.04 -1.49
C GLU A 105 -10.24 8.43 -2.90
N PRO A 106 -10.58 7.13 -3.01
CA PRO A 106 -10.81 6.51 -4.31
C PRO A 106 -11.97 7.21 -5.02
N PRO A 107 -11.87 7.50 -6.33
CA PRO A 107 -12.95 8.11 -7.07
C PRO A 107 -14.22 7.25 -6.98
N ALA A 108 -15.36 7.91 -6.80
CA ALA A 108 -16.64 7.22 -6.61
C ALA A 108 -16.88 6.22 -7.76
N PRO A 109 -17.24 4.95 -7.45
CA PRO A 109 -17.44 3.94 -8.47
C PRO A 109 -18.57 4.38 -9.41
N THR A 110 -18.25 4.56 -10.69
CA THR A 110 -19.25 4.81 -11.72
C THR A 110 -20.02 3.51 -11.96
N ARG A 111 -21.13 3.33 -11.25
CA ARG A 111 -22.03 2.18 -11.43
C ARG A 111 -22.55 2.18 -12.88
N GLY A 112 -21.96 1.35 -13.73
CA GLY A 112 -22.42 1.12 -15.09
C GLY A 112 -23.88 0.69 -15.09
N ARG A 113 -24.77 1.56 -15.55
CA ARG A 113 -26.19 1.22 -15.73
C ARG A 113 -26.27 0.20 -16.86
N ARG A 114 -26.40 -1.08 -16.52
CA ARG A 114 -26.76 -2.14 -17.46
C ARG A 114 -28.14 -1.77 -18.03
N ALA A 115 -28.17 -1.24 -19.25
CA ALA A 115 -29.42 -1.08 -19.98
C ALA A 115 -29.92 -2.49 -20.34
N SER A 116 -30.95 -2.94 -19.63
CA SER A 116 -31.73 -4.09 -20.06
C SER A 116 -32.44 -3.71 -21.37
N ARG A 117 -32.06 -4.35 -22.47
CA ARG A 117 -32.91 -4.50 -23.65
C ARG A 117 -33.80 -5.72 -23.47
#